data_AF-A0A7J3KIA5-F1
#
_entry.id   AF-A0A7J3KIA5-F1
#
_cell.length_a   1.000
_cell.length_b   1.000
_cell.length_c   1.000
_cell.angle_alpha   90.00
_cell.angle_beta   90.00
_cell.angle_gamma   90.00
#
_symmetry.space_group_name_H-M   'P 1'
#
loop_
_entity.id
_entity.type
_entity.pdbx_description
1 polymer ?
#
loop_
_entity_poly.entity_id
_entity_poly.type
_entity_poly.pdbx_seq_one_letter_code
_entity_poly.pdbx_strand_id
1 'polypeptide(L)'
;MTISSRKVAVMAAILMIIGVFVAYLALTYPRVLIAFTVSFTIGADVKRVEFEVPFLHEYVRVEVHVSSGNALWTARILDGEDAVWSHTASQGGQTTYTSDWIRLASGRYNFAFATAGLGSLEAEVKIVSKGGFW
;
A
#
# COMPACT_ATOMS: atom_id res chain seq x y z
N MET A 1 32.88 -36.90 21.33
CA MET A 1 31.72 -36.33 22.05
C MET A 1 30.47 -36.59 21.21
N THR A 2 29.77 -37.70 21.45
CA THR A 2 28.59 -38.12 20.69
C THR A 2 27.40 -37.28 21.14
N ILE A 3 26.96 -36.33 20.31
CA ILE A 3 25.74 -35.57 20.56
C ILE A 3 24.59 -36.58 20.54
N SER A 4 23.83 -36.69 21.63
CA SER A 4 22.72 -37.64 21.68
C SER A 4 21.66 -37.26 20.64
N SER A 5 21.05 -38.26 20.01
CA SER A 5 19.99 -38.07 18.99
C SER A 5 18.87 -37.13 19.47
N ARG A 6 18.57 -37.12 20.77
CA ARG A 6 17.62 -36.18 21.39
C ARG A 6 18.06 -34.72 21.27
N LYS A 7 19.33 -34.40 21.52
CA LYS A 7 19.85 -33.03 21.40
C LYS A 7 19.83 -32.54 19.95
N VAL A 8 20.16 -33.43 18.99
CA VAL A 8 20.06 -33.12 17.56
C VAL A 8 18.60 -32.86 17.16
N ALA A 9 17.66 -33.69 17.60
CA ALA A 9 16.24 -33.51 17.29
C ALA A 9 15.67 -32.20 17.86
N VAL A 10 16.01 -31.85 19.10
CA VAL A 10 15.59 -30.58 19.72
C VAL A 10 16.17 -29.39 18.96
N MET A 11 17.46 -29.43 18.61
CA MET A 11 18.11 -28.38 17.84
C MET A 11 17.48 -28.22 16.45
N ALA A 12 17.18 -29.33 15.76
CA ALA A 12 16.50 -29.31 14.47
C ALA A 12 15.10 -28.68 14.58
N ALA A 13 14.33 -29.02 15.63
CA ALA A 13 13.01 -28.43 15.87
C ALA A 13 13.10 -26.92 16.11
N ILE A 14 14.07 -26.46 16.91
CA ILE A 14 14.29 -25.03 17.16
C ILE A 14 14.62 -24.29 15.85
N LEU A 15 15.54 -24.83 15.05
CA LEU A 15 15.92 -24.25 13.77
C LEU A 15 14.74 -24.17 12.80
N MET A 16 13.86 -25.19 12.79
CA MET A 16 12.64 -25.18 12.00
C MET A 16 11.70 -24.05 12.43
N ILE A 17 11.46 -23.88 13.73
CA ILE A 17 10.59 -22.80 14.24
C ILE A 17 11.16 -21.43 13.86
N ILE A 18 12.46 -21.22 14.05
CA ILE A 18 13.13 -19.98 13.66
C ILE A 18 13.00 -19.76 12.15
N GLY A 19 13.21 -20.80 11.34
CA GLY A 19 13.08 -20.72 9.89
C GLY A 19 11.68 -20.31 9.45
N VAL A 20 10.64 -20.91 10.05
CA VAL A 20 9.23 -20.56 9.76
C VAL A 20 8.94 -19.11 10.19
N PHE A 21 9.44 -18.68 11.34
CA PHE A 21 9.24 -17.31 11.82
C PHE A 21 9.92 -16.28 10.91
N VAL A 22 11.16 -16.52 10.49
CA VAL A 22 11.87 -15.63 9.55
C VAL A 22 11.18 -15.58 8.20
N ALA A 23 10.70 -16.73 7.69
CA ALA A 23 9.91 -16.76 6.46
C ALA A 23 8.62 -15.94 6.58
N TYR A 24 7.91 -16.04 7.71
CA TYR A 24 6.72 -15.25 7.98
C TYR A 24 7.02 -13.73 7.99
N LEU A 25 8.09 -13.31 8.67
CA LEU A 25 8.51 -11.91 8.69
C LEU A 25 8.85 -11.39 7.29
N ALA A 26 9.57 -12.18 6.50
CA ALA A 26 9.94 -11.82 5.13
C ALA A 26 8.71 -11.69 4.21
N LEU A 27 7.73 -12.58 4.34
CA LEU A 27 6.51 -12.57 3.54
C LEU A 27 5.53 -11.44 3.92
N THR A 28 5.62 -10.93 5.14
CA THR A 28 4.73 -9.86 5.65
C THR A 28 5.38 -8.48 5.61
N TYR A 29 6.65 -8.39 5.20
CA TYR A 29 7.44 -7.15 5.24
C TYR A 29 6.80 -6.03 4.39
N PRO A 30 6.81 -4.77 4.86
CA PRO A 30 6.24 -3.67 4.11
C PRO A 30 6.81 -3.53 2.70
N ARG A 31 5.94 -3.41 1.68
CA ARG A 31 6.36 -3.29 0.28
C ARG A 31 5.46 -2.35 -0.51
N VAL A 32 6.04 -1.74 -1.54
CA VAL A 32 5.30 -0.90 -2.50
C VAL A 32 4.52 -1.81 -3.44
N LEU A 33 3.23 -1.57 -3.59
CA LEU A 33 2.35 -2.27 -4.52
C LEU A 33 2.29 -1.57 -5.87
N ILE A 34 2.07 -0.25 -5.85
CA ILE A 34 2.12 0.60 -7.04
C ILE A 34 2.77 1.94 -6.69
N ALA A 35 3.44 2.53 -7.68
CA ALA A 35 3.94 3.90 -7.65
C ALA A 35 3.80 4.47 -9.05
N PHE A 36 3.11 5.60 -9.19
CA PHE A 36 2.91 6.25 -10.48
C PHE A 36 2.73 7.75 -10.31
N THR A 37 3.10 8.49 -11.35
CA THR A 37 2.89 9.93 -11.41
C THR A 37 1.64 10.24 -12.22
N VAL A 38 0.88 11.22 -11.77
CA VAL A 38 -0.23 11.83 -12.51
C VAL A 38 0.09 13.29 -12.81
N SER A 39 -0.32 13.71 -13.99
CA SER A 39 -0.33 15.12 -14.38
C SER A 39 -1.69 15.40 -15.00
N PHE A 40 -2.50 16.17 -14.30
CA PHE A 40 -3.81 16.58 -14.74
C PHE A 40 -3.79 18.07 -15.06
N THR A 41 -4.26 18.39 -16.25
CA THR A 41 -4.52 19.77 -16.67
C THR A 41 -5.87 20.25 -16.12
N ILE A 42 -6.22 21.51 -16.39
CA ILE A 42 -7.50 22.11 -16.03
C ILE A 42 -8.65 21.21 -16.47
N GLY A 43 -9.51 20.82 -15.51
CA GLY A 43 -10.68 19.97 -15.76
C GLY A 43 -10.82 18.84 -14.76
N ALA A 44 -11.83 18.00 -14.99
CA ALA A 44 -12.02 16.76 -14.25
C ALA A 44 -11.37 15.61 -15.02
N ASP A 45 -10.42 14.92 -14.39
CA ASP A 45 -9.76 13.75 -14.95
C ASP A 45 -9.58 12.69 -13.86
N VAL A 46 -9.46 11.43 -14.26
CA VAL A 46 -9.36 10.27 -13.38
C VAL A 46 -8.35 9.29 -13.92
N LYS A 47 -7.35 8.96 -13.11
CA LYS A 47 -6.42 7.85 -13.35
C LYS A 47 -6.84 6.66 -12.50
N ARG A 48 -7.07 5.51 -13.14
CA ARG A 48 -7.31 4.22 -12.49
C ARG A 48 -6.12 3.29 -12.70
N VAL A 49 -5.70 2.59 -11.64
CA VAL A 49 -4.62 1.61 -11.66
C VAL A 49 -5.00 0.41 -10.80
N GLU A 50 -4.97 -0.79 -11.37
CA GLU A 50 -5.19 -2.03 -10.65
C GLU A 50 -3.96 -2.38 -9.79
N PHE A 51 -4.19 -2.92 -8.60
CA PHE A 51 -3.13 -3.46 -7.74
C PHE A 51 -3.62 -4.68 -6.96
N GLU A 52 -2.67 -5.54 -6.57
CA GLU A 52 -2.95 -6.75 -5.80
C GLU A 52 -2.34 -6.64 -4.39
N VAL A 53 -3.18 -6.82 -3.37
CA VAL A 53 -2.76 -6.97 -1.98
C VAL A 53 -2.27 -8.40 -1.79
N PRO A 54 -0.99 -8.60 -1.42
CA PRO A 54 -0.37 -9.92 -1.36
C PRO A 54 -1.01 -10.79 -0.28
N PHE A 55 -0.90 -12.11 -0.45
CA PHE A 55 -1.24 -13.06 0.61
C PHE A 55 -0.39 -12.77 1.87
N LEU A 56 -1.03 -12.80 3.05
CA LEU A 56 -0.49 -12.40 4.37
C LEU A 56 -0.30 -10.89 4.60
N HIS A 57 -0.57 -10.03 3.62
CA HIS A 57 -0.69 -8.60 3.86
C HIS A 57 -2.13 -8.27 4.25
N GLU A 58 -2.29 -7.41 5.26
CA GLU A 58 -3.60 -7.06 5.83
C GLU A 58 -3.85 -5.55 5.87
N TYR A 59 -2.79 -4.76 5.64
CA TYR A 59 -2.84 -3.31 5.74
C TYR A 59 -2.22 -2.66 4.52
N VAL A 60 -2.84 -1.57 4.09
CA VAL A 60 -2.41 -0.74 2.97
C VAL A 60 -2.35 0.71 3.42
N ARG A 61 -1.43 1.49 2.86
CA ARG A 61 -1.29 2.93 3.07
C ARG A 61 -1.17 3.61 1.72
N VAL A 62 -1.87 4.72 1.57
CA VAL A 62 -1.80 5.59 0.41
C VAL A 62 -0.94 6.80 0.76
N GLU A 63 0.10 7.02 -0.04
CA GLU A 63 0.98 8.17 0.02
C GLU A 63 0.79 8.98 -1.27
N VAL A 64 0.49 10.27 -1.13
CA VAL A 64 0.32 11.19 -2.26
C VAL A 64 1.28 12.34 -2.05
N HIS A 65 2.26 12.47 -2.92
CA HIS A 65 3.16 13.62 -2.96
C HIS A 65 2.73 14.54 -4.10
N VAL A 66 2.07 15.64 -3.76
CA VAL A 66 1.72 16.65 -4.74
C VAL A 66 2.92 17.56 -4.95
N SER A 67 3.48 17.51 -6.16
CA SER A 67 4.62 18.33 -6.58
C SER A 67 4.20 19.77 -6.87
N SER A 68 3.05 19.95 -7.54
CA SER A 68 2.49 21.26 -7.84
C SER A 68 1.00 21.18 -8.13
N GLY A 69 0.27 22.26 -7.91
CA GLY A 69 -1.15 22.34 -8.27
C GLY A 69 -2.03 23.09 -7.28
N ASN A 70 -3.24 23.39 -7.73
CA ASN A 70 -4.27 24.09 -6.98
C ASN A 70 -5.67 23.45 -7.15
N ALA A 71 -5.71 22.18 -7.56
CA ALA A 71 -6.95 21.45 -7.76
C ALA A 71 -7.44 20.75 -6.48
N LEU A 72 -8.76 20.51 -6.43
CA LEU A 72 -9.34 19.52 -5.52
C LEU A 72 -8.99 18.13 -6.08
N TRP A 73 -8.52 17.24 -5.23
CA TRP A 73 -8.21 15.87 -5.61
C TRP A 73 -8.84 14.85 -4.68
N THR A 74 -9.13 13.68 -5.24
CA THR A 74 -9.74 12.56 -4.54
C THR A 74 -8.97 11.28 -4.85
N ALA A 75 -8.52 10.60 -3.80
CA ALA A 75 -7.92 9.27 -3.87
C ALA A 75 -8.93 8.23 -3.36
N ARG A 76 -9.08 7.10 -4.06
CA ARG A 76 -9.99 6.01 -3.67
C ARG A 76 -9.34 4.65 -3.88
N ILE A 77 -9.63 3.72 -2.98
CA ILE A 77 -9.43 2.28 -3.21
C ILE A 77 -10.81 1.68 -3.46
N LEU A 78 -10.94 0.93 -4.53
CA LEU A 78 -12.17 0.32 -5.00
C LEU A 78 -12.04 -1.21 -4.96
N ASP A 79 -13.07 -1.86 -4.43
CA ASP A 79 -13.31 -3.30 -4.58
C ASP A 79 -14.44 -3.48 -5.60
N GLY A 80 -14.10 -3.88 -6.81
CA GLY A 80 -15.00 -3.71 -7.96
C GLY A 80 -15.31 -2.23 -8.21
N GLU A 81 -16.58 -1.84 -8.03
CA GLU A 81 -17.04 -0.44 -8.16
C GLU A 81 -17.24 0.25 -6.80
N ASP A 82 -17.16 -0.50 -5.68
CA ASP A 82 -17.44 0.04 -4.35
C ASP A 82 -16.17 0.64 -3.73
N ALA A 83 -16.27 1.89 -3.26
CA ALA A 83 -15.17 2.55 -2.58
C ALA A 83 -15.03 2.05 -1.14
N VAL A 84 -14.03 1.19 -0.90
CA VAL A 84 -13.67 0.69 0.44
C VAL A 84 -12.85 1.71 1.23
N TRP A 85 -12.23 2.67 0.54
CA TRP A 85 -11.59 3.83 1.15
C TRP A 85 -11.62 5.03 0.20
N SER A 86 -11.75 6.23 0.75
CA SER A 86 -11.68 7.48 0.00
C SER A 86 -11.10 8.60 0.85
N HIS A 87 -10.32 9.46 0.22
CA HIS A 87 -9.86 10.72 0.79
C HIS A 87 -9.97 11.84 -0.24
N THR A 88 -10.41 13.01 0.18
CA THR A 88 -10.52 14.20 -0.67
C THR A 88 -9.87 15.37 0.04
N ALA A 89 -9.03 16.11 -0.68
CA ALA A 89 -8.39 17.31 -0.17
C ALA A 89 -8.28 18.37 -1.27
N SER A 90 -8.34 19.63 -0.86
CA SER A 90 -8.04 20.76 -1.73
C SER A 90 -6.57 21.10 -1.61
N GLN A 91 -5.89 21.23 -2.73
CA GLN A 91 -4.48 21.59 -2.74
C GLN A 91 -4.26 23.09 -2.94
N GLY A 92 -3.26 23.65 -2.25
CA GLY A 92 -2.67 24.94 -2.57
C GLY A 92 -1.15 24.89 -2.43
N GLY A 93 -0.44 24.39 -3.45
CA GLY A 93 1.03 24.27 -3.45
C GLY A 93 1.55 22.83 -3.31
N GLN A 94 2.79 22.64 -2.86
CA GLN A 94 3.41 21.33 -2.68
C GLN A 94 3.08 20.75 -1.30
N THR A 95 2.60 19.50 -1.23
CA THR A 95 2.37 18.80 0.04
C THR A 95 2.49 17.29 -0.11
N THR A 96 2.86 16.63 0.98
CA THR A 96 2.74 15.18 1.12
C THR A 96 1.54 14.84 2.00
N TYR A 97 0.66 13.99 1.51
CA TYR A 97 -0.39 13.33 2.29
C TYR A 97 -0.03 11.86 2.49
N THR A 98 -0.21 11.38 3.71
CA THR A 98 -0.04 9.97 4.07
C THR A 98 -1.26 9.52 4.85
N SER A 99 -1.95 8.48 4.38
CA SER A 99 -3.07 7.89 5.11
C SER A 99 -2.61 7.09 6.33
N ASP A 100 -3.55 6.83 7.25
CA ASP A 100 -3.39 5.73 8.20
C ASP A 100 -3.30 4.38 7.47
N TRP A 101 -2.93 3.33 8.21
CA TRP A 101 -2.99 1.97 7.71
C TRP A 101 -4.45 1.53 7.58
N ILE A 102 -4.89 1.32 6.34
CA ILE A 102 -6.22 0.88 5.95
C ILE A 102 -6.20 -0.64 5.95
N ARG A 103 -7.10 -1.27 6.71
CA ARG A 103 -7.22 -2.72 6.71
C ARG A 103 -7.89 -3.19 5.42
N LEU A 104 -7.19 -3.99 4.63
CA LEU A 104 -7.69 -4.58 3.38
C LEU A 104 -7.29 -6.05 3.32
N ALA A 105 -8.22 -6.91 2.91
CA ALA A 105 -7.94 -8.31 2.71
C ALA A 105 -6.97 -8.50 1.51
N SER A 106 -6.30 -9.65 1.45
CA SER A 106 -5.54 -10.03 0.25
C SER A 106 -6.51 -10.19 -0.92
N GLY A 107 -6.17 -9.61 -2.08
CA GLY A 107 -7.07 -9.58 -3.22
C GLY A 107 -6.69 -8.49 -4.23
N ARG A 108 -7.50 -8.34 -5.27
CA ARG A 108 -7.31 -7.33 -6.32
C ARG A 108 -8.23 -6.15 -6.09
N TYR A 109 -7.67 -4.96 -6.25
CA TYR A 109 -8.36 -3.69 -6.04
C TYR A 109 -7.98 -2.72 -7.16
N ASN A 110 -8.80 -1.69 -7.33
CA ASN A 110 -8.47 -0.56 -8.18
C ASN A 110 -8.20 0.66 -7.32
N PHE A 111 -7.09 1.33 -7.59
CA PHE A 111 -6.88 2.67 -7.08
C PHE A 111 -7.33 3.69 -8.11
N ALA A 112 -8.14 4.66 -7.68
CA ALA A 112 -8.58 5.77 -8.51
C ALA A 112 -8.10 7.09 -7.91
N PHE A 113 -7.41 7.88 -8.71
CA PHE A 113 -6.98 9.22 -8.35
C PHE A 113 -7.60 10.21 -9.33
N ALA A 114 -8.36 11.16 -8.80
CA ALA A 114 -9.20 12.07 -9.57
C ALA A 114 -8.94 13.51 -9.18
N THR A 115 -9.09 14.42 -10.13
CA THR A 115 -9.19 15.86 -9.87
C THR A 115 -10.57 16.39 -10.21
N ALA A 116 -10.97 17.46 -9.54
CA ALA A 116 -12.16 18.23 -9.88
C ALA A 116 -11.87 19.73 -9.81
N GLY A 117 -12.45 20.49 -10.74
CA GLY A 117 -12.40 21.95 -10.77
C GLY A 117 -11.47 22.54 -11.82
N LEU A 118 -11.19 23.84 -11.70
CA LEU A 118 -10.44 24.64 -12.67
C LEU A 118 -8.92 24.66 -12.43
N GLY A 119 -8.40 23.73 -11.61
CA GLY A 119 -6.98 23.67 -11.26
C GLY A 119 -6.23 22.59 -12.03
N SER A 120 -4.90 22.71 -12.08
CA SER A 120 -4.01 21.63 -12.49
C SER A 120 -3.40 20.94 -11.28
N LEU A 121 -2.93 19.71 -11.46
CA LEU A 121 -2.30 18.94 -10.41
C LEU A 121 -1.22 18.02 -10.98
N GLU A 122 -0.05 18.03 -10.37
CA GLU A 122 0.98 17.04 -10.59
C GLU A 122 1.31 16.35 -9.27
N ALA A 123 1.15 15.03 -9.22
CA ALA A 123 1.35 14.26 -8.00
C ALA A 123 1.97 12.90 -8.29
N GLU A 124 2.83 12.45 -7.38
CA GLU A 124 3.25 11.06 -7.28
C GLU A 124 2.34 10.35 -6.28
N VAL A 125 1.79 9.21 -6.68
CA VAL A 125 0.97 8.37 -5.81
C VAL A 125 1.66 7.05 -5.61
N LYS A 126 1.70 6.61 -4.35
CA LYS A 126 2.32 5.37 -3.94
C LYS A 126 1.39 4.62 -2.98
N ILE A 127 1.26 3.33 -3.20
CA ILE A 127 0.52 2.44 -2.31
C ILE A 127 1.50 1.45 -1.70
N VAL A 128 1.54 1.41 -0.39
CA VAL A 128 2.39 0.50 0.38
C VAL A 128 1.50 -0.48 1.14
N SER A 129 1.91 -1.73 1.25
CA SER A 129 1.20 -2.73 2.05
C SER A 129 2.13 -3.40 3.04
N LYS A 130 1.57 -3.98 4.10
CA LYS A 130 2.28 -4.79 5.11
C LYS A 130 1.37 -5.87 5.70
N GLY A 131 1.98 -6.90 6.28
CA GLY A 131 1.28 -7.82 7.17
C GLY A 131 1.01 -7.23 8.55
N GLY A 132 0.15 -7.89 9.33
CA GLY A 132 -0.35 -7.35 10.59
C GLY A 132 0.68 -7.25 11.72
N PHE A 133 1.79 -7.97 11.63
CA PHE A 133 2.87 -7.90 12.63
C PHE A 133 3.72 -6.62 12.55
N TRP A 134 3.81 -6.02 11.36
CA TRP A 134 4.64 -4.83 11.09
C TRP A 134 3.94 -3.52 11.43
#